data_AF-A0A9E2XBC3-F1
#
_entry.id   AF-A0A9E2XBC3-F1
#
_cell.length_a   1.000
_cell.length_b   1.000
_cell.length_c   1.000
_cell.angle_alpha   90.00
_cell.angle_beta   90.00
_cell.angle_gamma   90.00
#
_symmetry.space_group_name_H-M   'P 1'
#
loop_
_entity.id
_entity.type
_entity.pdbx_description
1 polymer ?
#
loop_
_entity_poly.entity_id
_entity_poly.type
_entity_poly.pdbx_seq_one_letter_code
_entity_poly.pdbx_strand_id
1 'polypeptide(L)'
;MTTIAPVQRLRLLRELERKVLWLSAWTVHHANHIRPNRDGLKVGGHQASCASLATVMTALYFSVLKPEDRVAVKPHASPVFHAIQYLFGHQTRDKLERFRGLGGAQSYPSRTKDTDDVDISTGSVGLGVAMTLFSSLVQ
;
A
#
# COMPACT_ATOMS: atom_id res chain seq x y z
N MET A 1 22.96 8.16 17.57
CA MET A 1 21.86 7.27 17.12
C MET A 1 21.96 5.98 17.91
N THR A 2 20.96 5.67 18.74
CA THR A 2 20.92 4.43 19.51
C THR A 2 20.60 3.27 18.58
N THR A 3 21.54 2.35 18.39
CA THR A 3 21.31 1.12 17.63
C THR A 3 20.31 0.24 18.38
N ILE A 4 19.12 0.06 17.80
CA ILE A 4 18.09 -0.84 18.33
C ILE A 4 18.60 -2.27 18.20
N ALA A 5 18.56 -3.05 19.28
CA ALA A 5 18.95 -4.47 19.24
C ALA A 5 18.14 -5.25 18.18
N PRO A 6 18.72 -6.23 17.48
CA PRO A 6 18.05 -6.95 16.39
C PRO A 6 16.68 -7.53 16.77
N VAL A 7 16.57 -8.11 17.98
CA VAL A 7 15.30 -8.66 18.51
C VAL A 7 14.24 -7.57 18.69
N GLN A 8 14.65 -6.40 19.19
CA GLN A 8 13.74 -5.27 19.39
C GLN A 8 13.30 -4.67 18.05
N ARG A 9 14.20 -4.61 17.06
CA ARG A 9 13.85 -4.19 15.68
C ARG A 9 12.81 -5.12 15.07
N LEU A 10 13.01 -6.43 15.19
CA LEU A 10 12.05 -7.42 14.69
C LEU A 10 10.68 -7.29 15.37
N ARG A 11 10.66 -7.06 16.69
CA ARG A 11 9.41 -6.81 17.44
C ARG A 11 8.68 -5.58 16.90
N LEU A 12 9.38 -4.47 16.68
CA LEU A 12 8.77 -3.25 16.11
C LEU A 12 8.22 -3.48 14.71
N LEU A 13 8.95 -4.20 13.85
CA LEU A 13 8.46 -4.57 12.52
C LEU A 13 7.20 -5.43 12.60
N ARG A 14 7.09 -6.35 13.57
CA ARG A 14 5.85 -7.12 13.79
C ARG A 14 4.68 -6.24 14.23
N GLU A 15 4.90 -5.22 15.07
CA GLU A 15 3.84 -4.27 15.43
C GLU A 15 3.36 -3.48 14.22
N LEU A 16 4.29 -3.00 13.39
CA LEU A 16 3.98 -2.28 12.15
C LEU A 16 3.22 -3.17 11.16
N GLU A 17 3.66 -4.42 10.96
CA GLU A 17 2.98 -5.40 10.12
C GLU A 17 1.52 -5.60 10.56
N ARG A 18 1.28 -5.79 11.86
CA ARG A 18 -0.08 -5.92 12.41
C ARG A 18 -0.93 -4.68 12.13
N LYS A 19 -0.35 -3.49 12.30
CA LYS A 19 -1.07 -2.24 12.05
C LYS A 19 -1.38 -2.04 10.57
N VAL A 20 -0.43 -2.32 9.68
CA VAL A 20 -0.61 -2.27 8.22
C VAL A 20 -1.69 -3.23 7.77
N LEU A 21 -1.66 -4.48 8.24
CA LEU A 21 -2.66 -5.48 7.91
C LEU A 21 -4.06 -5.06 8.38
N TRP A 22 -4.17 -4.55 9.60
CA TRP A 22 -5.44 -4.06 10.14
C TRP A 22 -5.99 -2.88 9.33
N LEU A 23 -5.16 -1.87 9.02
CA LEU A 23 -5.57 -0.71 8.23
C LEU A 23 -5.97 -1.10 6.80
N SER A 24 -5.24 -2.03 6.19
CA SER A 24 -5.54 -2.58 4.86
C SER A 24 -6.91 -3.28 4.85
N ALA A 25 -7.17 -4.15 5.84
CA ALA A 25 -8.45 -4.82 5.99
C ALA A 25 -9.59 -3.82 6.29
N TRP A 26 -9.35 -2.85 7.18
CA TRP A 26 -10.30 -1.80 7.53
C TRP A 26 -10.66 -0.92 6.34
N THR A 27 -9.69 -0.54 5.51
CA THR A 27 -9.93 0.27 4.29
C THR A 27 -10.90 -0.44 3.35
N VAL A 28 -10.68 -1.74 3.12
CA VAL A 28 -11.60 -2.56 2.31
C VAL A 28 -12.96 -2.71 2.99
N HIS A 29 -13.00 -2.94 4.30
CA HIS A 29 -14.25 -3.07 5.05
C HIS A 29 -15.06 -1.76 5.00
N HIS A 30 -14.42 -0.62 5.22
CA HIS A 30 -15.04 0.70 5.20
C HIS A 30 -15.72 0.97 3.85
N ALA A 31 -15.01 0.70 2.75
CA ALA A 31 -15.53 0.90 1.40
C ALA A 31 -16.76 0.03 1.08
N ASN A 32 -16.88 -1.15 1.67
CA ASN A 32 -17.93 -2.11 1.35
C ASN A 32 -19.09 -2.16 2.36
N HIS A 33 -18.87 -1.71 3.60
CA HIS A 33 -19.82 -1.92 4.70
C HIS A 33 -20.14 -0.67 5.53
N ILE A 34 -19.28 0.37 5.52
CA ILE A 34 -19.48 1.59 6.33
C ILE A 34 -19.94 2.75 5.47
N ARG A 35 -19.32 2.93 4.29
CA ARG A 35 -19.70 3.99 3.35
C ARG A 35 -21.16 3.82 2.91
N PRO A 36 -21.96 4.90 2.79
CA PRO A 36 -23.28 4.84 2.19
C PRO A 36 -23.25 4.16 0.81
N ASN A 37 -24.14 3.18 0.63
CA ASN A 37 -24.25 2.38 -0.58
C ASN A 37 -25.64 2.60 -1.20
N ARG A 38 -25.71 3.34 -2.31
CA ARG A 38 -26.99 3.76 -2.93
C ARG A 38 -27.54 2.73 -3.92
N ASP A 39 -26.67 1.94 -4.54
CA ASP A 39 -27.00 0.96 -5.58
C ASP A 39 -26.90 -0.49 -5.08
N GLY A 40 -26.43 -0.70 -3.85
CA GLY A 40 -26.24 -2.02 -3.27
C GLY A 40 -25.03 -2.78 -3.83
N LEU A 41 -24.24 -2.16 -4.72
CA LEU A 41 -23.10 -2.82 -5.36
C LEU A 41 -21.87 -2.83 -4.45
N LYS A 42 -21.14 -3.94 -4.50
CA LYS A 42 -19.87 -4.08 -3.79
C LYS A 42 -18.78 -3.29 -4.51
N VAL A 43 -18.05 -2.46 -3.77
CA VAL A 43 -16.90 -1.67 -4.29
C VAL A 43 -15.68 -2.57 -4.59
N GLY A 44 -15.52 -3.66 -3.82
CA GLY A 44 -14.47 -4.65 -3.99
C GLY A 44 -13.21 -4.36 -3.16
N GLY A 45 -12.11 -5.05 -3.50
CA GLY A 45 -10.84 -5.03 -2.76
C GLY A 45 -10.31 -6.46 -2.50
N HIS A 46 -8.98 -6.64 -2.49
CA HIS A 46 -8.35 -7.96 -2.49
C HIS A 46 -7.64 -8.25 -1.15
N GLN A 47 -8.39 -8.61 -0.11
CA GLN A 47 -7.83 -8.87 1.22
C GLN A 47 -6.80 -10.01 1.23
N ALA A 48 -7.04 -11.10 0.51
CA ALA A 48 -6.10 -12.22 0.46
C ALA A 48 -4.74 -11.81 -0.15
N SER A 49 -4.76 -11.03 -1.23
CA SER A 49 -3.53 -10.52 -1.85
C SER A 49 -2.81 -9.49 -0.97
N CYS A 50 -3.55 -8.77 -0.11
CA CYS A 50 -2.99 -7.85 0.86
C CYS A 50 -2.28 -8.62 1.99
N ALA A 51 -3.00 -9.59 2.58
CA ALA A 51 -2.47 -10.41 3.66
C ALA A 51 -1.19 -11.14 3.24
N SER A 52 -1.14 -11.67 2.01
CA SER A 52 0.05 -12.37 1.50
C SER A 52 1.28 -11.47 1.33
N LEU A 53 1.11 -10.14 1.20
CA LEU A 53 2.24 -9.21 1.01
C LEU A 53 2.57 -8.37 2.25
N ALA A 54 1.77 -8.42 3.31
CA ALA A 54 1.96 -7.58 4.49
C ALA A 54 3.37 -7.72 5.10
N THR A 55 3.87 -8.95 5.24
CA THR A 55 5.21 -9.22 5.81
C THR A 55 6.32 -8.62 4.96
N VAL A 56 6.34 -8.92 3.65
CA VAL A 56 7.43 -8.47 2.77
C VAL A 56 7.40 -6.96 2.56
N MET A 57 6.21 -6.37 2.38
CA MET A 57 6.09 -4.92 2.25
C MET A 57 6.49 -4.20 3.53
N THR A 58 6.15 -4.75 4.71
CA THR A 58 6.61 -4.17 5.99
C THR A 58 8.14 -4.21 6.09
N ALA A 59 8.75 -5.34 5.77
CA ALA A 59 10.21 -5.47 5.80
C ALA A 59 10.91 -4.52 4.81
N LEU A 60 10.36 -4.38 3.60
CA LEU A 60 10.87 -3.47 2.58
C LEU A 60 10.75 -2.02 3.03
N TYR A 61 9.53 -1.51 3.22
CA TYR A 61 9.29 -0.08 3.45
C TYR A 61 9.82 0.45 4.79
N PHE A 62 9.75 -0.32 5.87
CA PHE A 62 10.18 0.16 7.19
C PHE A 62 11.61 -0.20 7.56
N SER A 63 12.34 -0.92 6.69
CA SER A 63 13.60 -1.53 7.11
C SER A 63 14.67 -1.65 6.03
N VAL A 64 14.32 -1.86 4.76
CA VAL A 64 15.30 -2.16 3.70
C VAL A 64 15.41 -1.04 2.68
N LEU A 65 14.28 -0.51 2.21
CA LEU A 65 14.23 0.48 1.14
C LEU A 65 14.92 1.78 1.54
N LYS A 66 15.62 2.36 0.57
CA LYS A 66 16.23 3.68 0.62
C LYS A 66 15.48 4.67 -0.28
N PRO A 67 15.70 5.99 -0.15
CA PRO A 67 15.02 7.00 -0.98
C PRO A 67 15.21 6.82 -2.51
N GLU A 68 16.32 6.22 -2.92
CA GLU A 68 16.63 5.91 -4.31
C GLU A 68 15.96 4.62 -4.82
N ASP A 69 15.44 3.73 -3.97
CA ASP A 69 14.83 2.50 -4.44
C ASP A 69 13.44 2.77 -5.04
N ARG A 70 13.13 2.12 -6.18
CA ARG A 70 11.83 2.24 -6.87
C ARG A 70 11.08 0.92 -6.83
N VAL A 71 9.79 0.97 -6.47
CA VAL A 71 8.99 -0.24 -6.25
C VAL A 71 7.77 -0.29 -7.16
N ALA A 72 7.69 -1.34 -7.99
CA ALA A 72 6.45 -1.74 -8.64
C ALA A 72 5.60 -2.59 -7.69
N VAL A 73 4.71 -1.96 -6.94
CA VAL A 73 3.81 -2.65 -6.01
C VAL A 73 2.81 -3.51 -6.78
N LYS A 74 2.62 -4.76 -6.37
CA LYS A 74 1.55 -5.62 -6.90
C LYS A 74 0.20 -4.89 -6.82
N PRO A 75 -0.53 -4.68 -7.94
CA PRO A 75 -1.66 -3.76 -7.99
C PRO A 75 -2.74 -4.06 -6.94
N HIS A 76 -3.10 -5.33 -6.77
CA HIS A 76 -4.13 -5.76 -5.82
C HIS A 76 -3.75 -5.62 -4.35
N ALA A 77 -2.48 -5.32 -4.03
CA ALA A 77 -2.04 -5.01 -2.68
C ALA A 77 -2.09 -3.50 -2.37
N SER A 78 -2.77 -2.70 -3.19
CA SER A 78 -2.93 -1.25 -2.96
C SER A 78 -3.37 -0.87 -1.54
N PRO A 79 -4.29 -1.58 -0.85
CA PRO A 79 -4.65 -1.20 0.52
C PRO A 79 -3.50 -1.37 1.52
N VAL A 80 -2.57 -2.31 1.30
CA VAL A 80 -1.34 -2.44 2.10
C VAL A 80 -0.42 -1.25 1.85
N PHE A 81 -0.23 -0.88 0.58
CA PHE A 81 0.58 0.27 0.20
C PHE A 81 0.03 1.56 0.80
N HIS A 82 -1.26 1.85 0.61
CA HIS A 82 -1.88 3.06 1.17
C HIS A 82 -1.85 3.08 2.70
N ALA A 83 -1.96 1.92 3.37
CA ALA A 83 -1.80 1.82 4.82
C ALA A 83 -0.37 2.18 5.26
N ILE A 84 0.65 1.73 4.54
CA ILE A 84 2.06 2.11 4.79
C ILE A 84 2.25 3.61 4.60
N GLN A 85 1.77 4.15 3.49
CA GLN A 85 1.86 5.59 3.19
C GLN A 85 1.10 6.43 4.23
N TYR A 86 0.00 5.93 4.77
CA TYR A 86 -0.73 6.57 5.87
C TYR A 86 0.11 6.61 7.15
N LEU A 87 0.82 5.52 7.47
CA LEU A 87 1.72 5.49 8.62
C LEU A 87 2.96 6.40 8.44
N PHE A 88 3.39 6.65 7.20
CA PHE A 88 4.41 7.64 6.88
C PHE A 88 3.89 9.08 6.84
N GLY A 89 2.58 9.30 6.89
CA GLY A 89 1.97 10.63 6.79
C GLY A 89 1.84 11.15 5.36
N HIS A 90 2.14 10.34 4.34
CA HIS A 90 1.97 10.69 2.92
C HIS A 90 0.54 10.43 2.40
N GLN A 91 -0.28 9.73 3.19
CA GLN A 91 -1.68 9.44 2.87
C GLN A 91 -2.59 9.86 4.02
N THR A 92 -3.79 10.34 3.69
CA THR A 92 -4.75 10.81 4.69
C THR A 92 -5.81 9.77 5.01
N ARG A 93 -6.40 9.87 6.21
CA ARG A 93 -7.53 9.02 6.59
C ARG A 93 -8.74 9.18 5.66
N ASP A 94 -9.07 10.41 5.25
CA ASP A 94 -10.17 10.70 4.31
C ASP A 94 -10.03 9.90 3.01
N LYS A 95 -8.82 9.85 2.45
CA LYS A 95 -8.53 9.11 1.22
C LYS A 95 -8.71 7.60 1.39
N LEU A 96 -8.35 7.04 2.56
CA LEU A 96 -8.59 5.63 2.89
C LEU A 96 -10.09 5.34 3.03
N GLU A 97 -10.83 6.21 3.72
CA GLU A 97 -12.30 6.08 3.86
C GLU A 97 -13.00 6.14 2.50
N ARG A 98 -12.43 6.93 1.57
CA ARG A 98 -12.87 7.08 0.18
C ARG A 98 -12.19 6.11 -0.78
N PHE A 99 -11.59 5.01 -0.33
CA PHE A 99 -10.96 4.01 -1.22
C PHE A 99 -11.88 3.60 -2.37
N ARG A 100 -11.34 3.63 -3.60
CA ARG A 100 -12.06 3.42 -4.88
C ARG A 100 -13.20 4.39 -5.17
N GLY A 101 -13.36 5.44 -4.36
CA GLY A 101 -14.23 6.57 -4.64
C GLY A 101 -13.52 7.63 -5.48
N LEU A 102 -14.30 8.49 -6.14
CA LEU A 102 -13.76 9.64 -6.86
C LEU A 102 -12.93 10.51 -5.91
N GLY A 103 -11.68 10.78 -6.29
CA GLY A 103 -10.74 11.57 -5.48
C GLY A 103 -10.25 10.86 -4.22
N GLY A 104 -10.55 9.58 -3.99
CA GLY A 104 -10.00 8.77 -2.92
C GLY A 104 -8.77 7.96 -3.35
N ALA A 105 -8.27 7.13 -2.43
CA ALA A 105 -7.18 6.19 -2.73
C ALA A 105 -7.57 5.21 -3.84
N GLN A 106 -6.68 4.98 -4.80
CA GLN A 106 -7.00 4.19 -5.99
C GLN A 106 -7.08 2.69 -5.72
N SER A 107 -7.81 2.00 -6.59
CA SER A 107 -7.89 0.53 -6.58
C SER A 107 -6.53 -0.14 -6.80
N TYR A 108 -5.64 0.49 -7.57
CA TYR A 108 -4.27 0.06 -7.89
C TYR A 108 -3.37 1.30 -7.81
N PRO A 109 -2.13 1.20 -7.30
CA PRO A 109 -1.27 2.38 -7.15
C PRO A 109 -1.07 3.09 -8.48
N SER A 110 -1.27 4.40 -8.49
CA SER A 110 -1.28 5.21 -9.71
C SER A 110 -0.60 6.56 -9.50
N ARG A 111 0.49 6.78 -10.24
CA ARG A 111 1.28 8.03 -10.21
C ARG A 111 0.48 9.30 -10.50
N THR A 112 -0.59 9.19 -11.28
CA THR A 112 -1.36 10.35 -11.75
C THR A 112 -2.64 10.58 -10.95
N LYS A 113 -3.05 9.61 -10.12
CA LYS A 113 -4.35 9.63 -9.43
C LYS A 113 -4.23 9.53 -7.92
N ASP A 114 -3.19 8.89 -7.42
CA ASP A 114 -2.89 8.89 -6.00
C ASP A 114 -2.04 10.11 -5.62
N THR A 115 -2.20 10.54 -4.38
CA THR A 115 -1.40 11.62 -3.79
C THR A 115 -0.18 11.11 -3.04
N ASP A 116 -0.12 9.82 -2.75
CA ASP A 116 1.02 9.19 -2.07
C ASP A 116 2.14 8.83 -3.06
N ASP A 117 3.29 8.45 -2.52
CA ASP A 117 4.55 8.31 -3.27
C ASP A 117 4.61 7.01 -4.09
N VAL A 118 3.84 6.96 -5.19
CA VAL A 118 3.84 5.84 -6.13
C VAL A 118 4.99 6.00 -7.12
N ASP A 119 5.94 5.06 -7.13
CA ASP A 119 7.02 5.05 -8.13
C ASP A 119 6.54 4.64 -9.53
N ILE A 120 5.74 3.56 -9.58
CA ILE A 120 5.32 2.91 -10.83
C ILE A 120 3.83 2.57 -10.75
N SER A 121 3.06 3.00 -11.75
CA SER A 121 1.66 2.62 -11.91
C SER A 121 1.56 1.15 -12.34
N THR A 122 0.85 0.31 -11.59
CA THR A 122 0.83 -1.15 -11.83
C THR A 122 -0.54 -1.71 -12.19
N GLY A 123 -1.53 -0.87 -12.51
CA GLY A 123 -2.90 -1.30 -12.80
C GLY A 123 -3.05 -2.27 -13.98
N SER A 124 -2.10 -2.27 -14.93
CA SER A 124 -2.01 -3.29 -15.99
C SER A 124 -0.97 -4.34 -15.60
N VAL A 125 -1.42 -5.57 -15.37
CA VAL A 125 -0.54 -6.68 -14.99
C VAL A 125 0.48 -6.93 -16.10
N GLY A 126 1.76 -7.04 -15.73
CA GLY A 126 2.90 -7.20 -16.66
C GLY A 126 3.75 -5.93 -16.87
N LEU A 127 3.12 -4.75 -16.93
CA LEU A 127 3.85 -3.49 -17.16
C LEU A 127 4.74 -3.09 -15.98
N GLY A 128 4.36 -3.45 -14.75
CA GLY A 128 5.18 -3.19 -13.56
C GLY A 128 6.57 -3.83 -13.67
N VAL A 129 6.64 -5.08 -14.14
CA VAL A 129 7.90 -5.81 -14.33
C VAL A 129 8.72 -5.19 -15.45
N ALA A 130 8.10 -4.93 -16.60
CA ALA A 130 8.78 -4.29 -17.73
C ALA A 130 9.38 -2.93 -17.32
N MET A 131 8.59 -2.10 -16.62
CA MET A 131 9.06 -0.79 -16.14
C MET A 131 10.25 -0.93 -15.19
N THR A 132 10.20 -1.83 -14.21
CA THR A 132 11.33 -2.03 -13.29
C THR A 132 12.59 -2.51 -14.00
N LEU A 133 12.46 -3.41 -14.99
CA LEU A 133 13.61 -3.91 -15.76
C LEU A 133 14.30 -2.78 -16.52
N PHE A 134 13.55 -2.01 -17.31
CA PHE A 134 14.14 -0.91 -18.07
C PHE A 134 14.64 0.22 -17.18
N SER A 135 13.92 0.55 -16.10
CA SER A 135 14.35 1.61 -15.17
C SER A 135 15.67 1.26 -14.49
N SER A 136 15.90 -0.01 -14.14
CA SER A 136 17.17 -0.44 -13.53
C SER A 136 18.42 -0.24 -14.40
N LEU A 137 18.26 -0.01 -15.71
CA LEU A 137 19.36 0.24 -16.63
C LEU A 137 19.72 1.73 -16.75
N VAL A 138 18.83 2.63 -16.34
CA VAL A 138 18.92 4.07 -16.66
C VAL A 138 18.74 4.99 -15.46
N GLN A 139 18.47 4.42 -14.28
CA GLN A 139 18.18 5.16 -13.05
C GLN A 139 19.43 5.76 -12.41
#